data_AF-A0A8I3NL75-F1
#
_entry.id   AF-A0A8I3NL75-F1
#
_cell.length_a   1.000
_cell.length_b   1.000
_cell.length_c   1.000
_cell.angle_alpha   90.00
_cell.angle_beta   90.00
_cell.angle_gamma   90.00
#
_symmetry.space_group_name_H-M   'P 1'
#
loop_
_entity.id
_entity.type
_entity.pdbx_description
1 polymer ?
#
loop_
_entity_poly.entity_id
_entity_poly.type
_entity_poly.pdbx_seq_one_letter_code
_entity_poly.pdbx_strand_id
1 'polypeptide(L)'
;MTEVTFTNLIHTKYPQFLSGIQGISEETTTGVHNLYKMMANGELKVPAINVNDSVTKSKFDNLYGCRESLIDGIKWATDVMIAGKVAVVAGYGDVGKGCAQALRGFGAHIIITEIDPINALQAAMEGYEVTTMDEACQDGNIFVTTTGYVDINLGRHFEQMKNDAIVCNIRHFDVEIEVKWLSENAIEKVNIKPQVDCYQLKNGCRIILLAEGRLVNLGCAMGHPSFVMSHSFTNQVLAQIELWTHPDKYSVGVHFLPKKVDEAVAEAHLVTGSLVPQPMTDENELYQKEGRNF
;
A
#
# COMPACT_ATOMS: atom_id res chain seq x y z
N MET A 1 -0.29 10.04 18.32
CA MET A 1 -0.45 8.64 18.76
C MET A 1 0.79 7.89 18.32
N THR A 2 1.65 7.46 19.25
CA THR A 2 2.81 6.62 18.91
C THR A 2 2.32 5.18 18.74
N GLU A 3 2.28 4.72 17.50
CA GLU A 3 1.99 3.32 17.18
C GLU A 3 3.03 2.39 17.79
N VAL A 4 2.53 1.31 18.38
CA VAL A 4 3.34 0.24 18.96
C VAL A 4 3.65 -0.76 17.86
N THR A 5 4.54 -0.42 16.92
CA THR A 5 5.20 -1.45 16.08
C THR A 5 6.12 -2.29 16.94
N PHE A 6 6.42 -3.53 16.56
CA PHE A 6 7.32 -4.38 17.35
C PHE A 6 8.70 -3.72 17.53
N THR A 7 9.22 -3.10 16.47
CA THR A 7 10.46 -2.30 16.52
C THR A 7 10.37 -1.15 17.53
N ASN A 8 9.30 -0.36 17.50
CA ASN A 8 9.11 0.75 18.44
C ASN A 8 8.94 0.25 19.88
N LEU A 9 8.19 -0.84 20.08
CA LEU A 9 7.96 -1.45 21.38
C LEU A 9 9.27 -1.86 22.05
N ILE A 10 10.17 -2.50 21.30
CA ILE A 10 11.48 -2.88 21.82
C ILE A 10 12.35 -1.65 22.09
N HIS A 11 12.43 -0.70 21.16
CA HIS A 11 13.28 0.49 21.34
C HIS A 11 12.83 1.40 22.49
N THR A 12 11.53 1.48 22.76
CA THR A 12 10.97 2.40 23.78
C THR A 12 10.75 1.72 25.13
N LYS A 13 10.14 0.53 25.15
CA LYS A 13 9.66 -0.12 26.39
C LYS A 13 10.57 -1.26 26.85
N TYR A 14 11.29 -1.90 25.93
CA TYR A 14 12.16 -3.03 26.26
C TYR A 14 13.59 -2.87 25.71
N PRO A 15 14.27 -1.74 25.97
CA PRO A 15 15.60 -1.47 25.42
C PRO A 15 16.66 -2.48 25.88
N GLN A 16 16.43 -3.20 27.00
CA GLN A 16 17.32 -4.25 27.49
C GLN A 16 17.49 -5.43 26.53
N PHE A 17 16.57 -5.64 25.57
CA PHE A 17 16.69 -6.70 24.58
C PHE A 17 17.48 -6.29 23.34
N LEU A 18 17.72 -4.99 23.13
CA LEU A 18 18.35 -4.48 21.91
C LEU A 18 19.73 -5.09 21.66
N SER A 19 20.53 -5.33 22.72
CA SER A 19 21.86 -5.94 22.59
C SER A 19 21.84 -7.40 22.14
N GLY A 20 20.69 -8.09 22.26
CA GLY A 20 20.52 -9.48 21.84
C GLY A 20 19.88 -9.64 20.47
N ILE A 21 19.41 -8.55 19.85
CA ILE A 21 18.75 -8.58 18.54
C ILE A 21 19.78 -8.30 17.46
N GLN A 22 19.96 -9.25 16.56
CA GLN A 22 20.97 -9.14 15.49
C GLN A 22 20.53 -8.23 14.33
N GLY A 23 19.22 -8.13 14.06
CA GLY A 23 18.73 -7.37 12.92
C GLY A 23 17.21 -7.26 12.84
N ILE A 24 16.74 -6.35 12.00
CA ILE A 24 15.32 -6.11 11.70
C ILE A 24 15.15 -6.20 10.18
N SER A 25 14.12 -6.90 9.69
CA SER A 25 13.70 -6.78 8.28
C SER A 25 12.29 -6.22 8.22
N GLU A 26 12.11 -5.11 7.52
CA GLU A 26 10.85 -4.35 7.51
C GLU A 26 10.25 -4.30 6.10
N GLU A 27 8.97 -4.65 6.01
CA GLU A 27 8.26 -4.90 4.75
C GLU A 27 7.44 -3.72 4.27
N THR A 28 6.96 -2.89 5.19
CA THR A 28 5.95 -1.89 4.90
C THR A 28 6.59 -0.52 4.66
N THR A 29 6.02 0.25 3.72
CA THR A 29 6.49 1.62 3.43
C THR A 29 6.54 2.47 4.70
N THR A 30 5.51 2.38 5.56
CA THR A 30 5.46 3.21 6.76
C THR A 30 6.41 2.74 7.85
N GLY A 31 6.63 1.43 8.00
CA GLY A 31 7.66 0.90 8.88
C GLY A 31 9.06 1.34 8.46
N VAL A 32 9.36 1.32 7.16
CA VAL A 32 10.64 1.81 6.61
C VAL A 32 10.82 3.31 6.84
N HIS A 33 9.79 4.14 6.58
CA HIS A 33 9.86 5.57 6.91
C HIS A 33 10.14 5.82 8.40
N ASN A 34 9.54 5.03 9.29
CA ASN A 34 9.81 5.10 10.71
C ASN A 34 11.26 4.71 11.04
N LEU A 35 11.81 3.66 10.41
CA LEU A 35 13.21 3.28 10.58
C LEU A 35 14.18 4.38 10.14
N TYR A 36 13.95 5.03 8.99
CA TYR A 36 14.76 6.17 8.55
C TYR A 36 14.66 7.35 9.51
N LYS A 37 13.47 7.63 10.05
CA LYS A 37 13.28 8.67 11.07
C LYS A 37 14.05 8.35 12.36
N MET A 38 13.95 7.11 12.85
CA MET A 38 14.70 6.65 14.02
C MET A 38 16.22 6.72 13.78
N MET A 39 16.68 6.38 12.57
CA MET A 39 18.09 6.49 12.19
C MET A 39 18.56 7.95 12.19
N ALA A 40 17.80 8.86 11.57
CA ALA A 40 18.11 10.29 11.51
C ALA A 40 18.16 10.93 12.91
N ASN A 41 17.30 10.47 13.84
CA ASN A 41 17.29 10.93 15.23
C ASN A 41 18.33 10.24 16.12
N GLY A 42 19.10 9.27 15.59
CA GLY A 42 20.05 8.48 16.38
C GLY A 42 19.39 7.51 17.38
N GLU A 43 18.09 7.26 17.23
CA GLU A 43 17.29 6.37 18.09
C GLU A 43 17.39 4.90 17.68
N LEU A 44 17.62 4.61 16.40
CA LEU A 44 17.79 3.24 15.88
C LEU A 44 19.07 2.61 16.44
N LYS A 45 18.95 1.45 17.11
CA LYS A 45 20.10 0.76 17.76
C LYS A 45 20.47 -0.58 17.14
N VAL A 46 19.71 -1.05 16.16
CA VAL A 46 19.84 -2.36 15.53
C VAL A 46 19.92 -2.16 14.01
N PRO A 47 20.78 -2.90 13.27
CA PRO A 47 20.77 -2.85 11.81
C PRO A 47 19.40 -3.31 11.26
N ALA A 48 18.93 -2.65 10.22
CA ALA A 48 17.67 -2.97 9.57
C ALA A 48 17.84 -3.14 8.05
N ILE A 49 17.14 -4.09 7.46
CA ILE A 49 17.01 -4.25 6.01
C ILE A 49 15.61 -3.77 5.61
N ASN A 50 15.59 -2.81 4.68
CA ASN A 50 14.42 -2.34 3.97
C ASN A 50 14.07 -3.36 2.87
N VAL A 51 13.07 -4.19 3.15
CA VAL A 51 12.52 -5.16 2.20
C VAL A 51 11.45 -4.51 1.31
N ASN A 52 10.79 -3.45 1.80
CA ASN A 52 9.75 -2.76 1.03
C ASN A 52 10.25 -2.30 -0.35
N ASP A 53 11.48 -1.80 -0.42
CA ASP A 53 12.03 -1.17 -1.61
C ASP A 53 12.78 -2.15 -2.54
N SER A 54 12.80 -3.46 -2.22
CA SER A 54 13.11 -4.47 -3.23
C SER A 54 12.14 -4.32 -4.40
N VAL A 55 12.63 -4.44 -5.63
CA VAL A 55 11.81 -4.34 -6.84
C VAL A 55 10.77 -5.46 -6.84
N THR A 56 11.18 -6.69 -6.49
CA THR A 56 10.27 -7.84 -6.43
C THR A 56 9.25 -7.77 -5.29
N LYS A 57 9.43 -6.85 -4.33
CA LYS A 57 8.42 -6.53 -3.32
C LYS A 57 7.55 -5.38 -3.80
N SER A 58 8.10 -4.17 -3.90
CA SER A 58 7.36 -2.94 -4.19
C SER A 58 6.51 -3.04 -5.46
N LYS A 59 7.08 -3.51 -6.57
CA LYS A 59 6.40 -3.56 -7.88
C LYS A 59 5.46 -4.73 -8.06
N PHE A 60 5.46 -5.70 -7.14
CA PHE A 60 4.58 -6.87 -7.22
C PHE A 60 3.51 -6.82 -6.14
N ASP A 61 3.92 -6.71 -4.87
CA ASP A 61 3.04 -6.65 -3.72
C ASP A 61 2.13 -5.42 -3.77
N ASN A 62 2.73 -4.23 -3.75
CA ASN A 62 1.96 -2.99 -3.66
C ASN A 62 1.14 -2.74 -4.92
N LEU A 63 1.63 -3.16 -6.11
CA LEU A 63 0.95 -2.93 -7.38
C LEU A 63 -0.02 -4.06 -7.72
N TYR A 64 0.50 -5.27 -7.97
CA TYR A 64 -0.32 -6.40 -8.46
C TYR A 64 -1.17 -7.01 -7.35
N GLY A 65 -0.67 -7.08 -6.11
CA GLY A 65 -1.44 -7.57 -4.97
C GLY A 65 -2.67 -6.70 -4.69
N CYS A 66 -2.49 -5.38 -4.65
CA CYS A 66 -3.61 -4.44 -4.48
C CYS A 66 -4.56 -4.40 -5.70
N ARG A 67 -4.04 -4.61 -6.91
CA ARG A 67 -4.85 -4.71 -8.14
C ARG A 67 -5.86 -5.86 -8.09
N GLU A 68 -5.53 -6.97 -7.45
CA GLU A 68 -6.49 -8.07 -7.26
C GLU A 68 -7.33 -7.87 -6.00
N SER A 69 -6.67 -7.67 -4.86
CA SER A 69 -7.31 -7.78 -3.55
C SER A 69 -8.21 -6.60 -3.16
N LEU A 70 -8.07 -5.41 -3.77
CA LEU A 70 -8.98 -4.28 -3.53
C LEU A 70 -10.41 -4.64 -3.93
N ILE A 71 -10.57 -5.15 -5.15
CA ILE A 71 -11.89 -5.46 -5.70
C ILE A 71 -12.51 -6.61 -4.92
N ASP A 72 -11.72 -7.61 -4.52
CA ASP A 72 -12.18 -8.68 -3.63
C ASP A 72 -12.75 -8.12 -2.33
N GLY A 73 -12.02 -7.23 -1.64
CA GLY A 73 -12.50 -6.61 -0.40
C GLY A 73 -13.82 -5.86 -0.58
N ILE A 74 -13.93 -5.05 -1.65
CA ILE A 74 -15.16 -4.31 -1.96
C ILE A 74 -16.31 -5.27 -2.30
N LYS A 75 -16.05 -6.32 -3.09
CA LYS A 75 -17.06 -7.29 -3.53
C LYS A 75 -17.58 -8.13 -2.39
N TRP A 76 -16.70 -8.73 -1.59
CA TRP A 76 -17.10 -9.50 -0.41
C TRP A 76 -17.85 -8.65 0.60
N ALA A 77 -17.52 -7.37 0.73
CA ALA A 77 -18.23 -6.46 1.61
C ALA A 77 -19.62 -6.06 1.09
N THR A 78 -19.77 -5.76 -0.20
CA THR A 78 -20.93 -5.00 -0.69
C THR A 78 -21.69 -5.63 -1.85
N ASP A 79 -21.13 -6.64 -2.52
CA ASP A 79 -21.64 -7.22 -3.76
C ASP A 79 -21.91 -6.20 -4.89
N VAL A 80 -21.39 -4.97 -4.74
CA VAL A 80 -21.77 -3.84 -5.58
C VAL A 80 -21.29 -4.00 -7.02
N MET A 81 -22.09 -3.57 -7.99
CA MET A 81 -21.63 -3.43 -9.37
C MET A 81 -20.59 -2.30 -9.48
N ILE A 82 -19.41 -2.58 -10.04
CA ILE A 82 -18.34 -1.58 -10.19
C ILE A 82 -18.51 -0.81 -11.51
N ALA A 83 -18.94 -1.50 -12.57
CA ALA A 83 -19.14 -0.90 -13.89
C ALA A 83 -20.13 0.27 -13.85
N GLY A 84 -19.79 1.37 -14.53
CA GLY A 84 -20.62 2.57 -14.61
C GLY A 84 -20.57 3.47 -13.37
N LYS A 85 -19.81 3.11 -12.34
CA LYS A 85 -19.58 3.97 -11.17
C LYS A 85 -18.39 4.91 -11.39
N VAL A 86 -18.41 6.04 -10.70
CA VAL A 86 -17.22 6.88 -10.50
C VAL A 86 -16.49 6.38 -9.27
N ALA A 87 -15.22 6.03 -9.42
CA ALA A 87 -14.34 5.63 -8.32
C ALA A 87 -13.22 6.66 -8.16
N VAL A 88 -13.11 7.22 -6.96
CA VAL A 88 -12.09 8.19 -6.57
C VAL A 88 -10.99 7.44 -5.84
N VAL A 89 -9.76 7.51 -6.35
CA VAL A 89 -8.57 6.93 -5.72
C VAL A 89 -7.65 8.05 -5.27
N ALA A 90 -7.45 8.18 -3.96
CA ALA A 90 -6.57 9.17 -3.38
C ALA A 90 -5.14 8.61 -3.28
N GLY A 91 -4.20 9.25 -3.96
CA GLY A 91 -2.81 8.82 -4.13
C GLY A 91 -2.63 7.96 -5.37
N TYR A 92 -1.52 8.16 -6.08
CA TYR A 92 -1.19 7.43 -7.31
C TYR A 92 0.24 6.86 -7.29
N GLY A 93 0.68 6.42 -6.11
CA GLY A 93 1.85 5.53 -5.95
C GLY A 93 1.57 4.10 -6.43
N ASP A 94 2.43 3.13 -6.11
CA ASP A 94 2.27 1.75 -6.60
C ASP A 94 0.92 1.12 -6.19
N VAL A 95 0.45 1.37 -4.96
CA VAL A 95 -0.88 0.94 -4.50
C VAL A 95 -2.00 1.59 -5.31
N GLY A 96 -2.00 2.93 -5.41
CA GLY A 96 -2.99 3.70 -6.15
C GLY A 96 -3.06 3.30 -7.63
N LYS A 97 -1.91 3.07 -8.28
CA LYS A 97 -1.83 2.57 -9.66
C LYS A 97 -2.52 1.22 -9.82
N GLY A 98 -2.28 0.28 -8.90
CA GLY A 98 -2.92 -1.04 -8.92
C GLY A 98 -4.43 -0.94 -8.73
N CYS A 99 -4.86 -0.15 -7.75
CA CYS A 99 -6.27 0.12 -7.45
C CYS A 99 -7.01 0.74 -8.65
N ALA A 100 -6.44 1.78 -9.25
CA ALA A 100 -7.00 2.48 -10.41
C ALA A 100 -7.11 1.57 -11.63
N GLN A 101 -6.09 0.74 -11.89
CA GLN A 101 -6.12 -0.24 -12.97
C GLN A 101 -7.23 -1.28 -12.77
N ALA A 102 -7.39 -1.79 -11.55
CA ALA A 102 -8.42 -2.79 -11.22
C ALA A 102 -9.84 -2.25 -11.42
N LEU A 103 -10.12 -1.08 -10.84
CA LEU A 103 -11.42 -0.43 -10.93
C LEU A 103 -11.77 -0.09 -12.39
N ARG A 104 -10.80 0.43 -13.16
CA ARG A 104 -10.98 0.70 -14.60
C ARG A 104 -11.26 -0.58 -15.37
N GLY A 105 -10.55 -1.67 -15.06
CA GLY A 105 -10.75 -2.98 -15.68
C GLY A 105 -12.17 -3.54 -15.49
N PHE A 106 -12.82 -3.18 -14.37
CA PHE A 106 -14.23 -3.51 -14.10
C PHE A 106 -15.22 -2.46 -14.64
N GLY A 107 -14.76 -1.46 -15.41
CA GLY A 107 -15.61 -0.48 -16.09
C GLY A 107 -16.02 0.73 -15.25
N ALA A 108 -15.31 1.04 -14.15
CA ALA A 108 -15.50 2.30 -13.44
C ALA A 108 -14.79 3.47 -14.13
N HIS A 109 -15.37 4.67 -14.02
CA HIS A 109 -14.69 5.93 -14.35
C HIS A 109 -13.79 6.31 -13.16
N ILE A 110 -12.50 6.53 -13.41
CA ILE A 110 -11.53 6.76 -12.34
C ILE A 110 -11.17 8.24 -12.26
N ILE A 111 -11.27 8.77 -11.04
CA ILE A 111 -10.74 10.09 -10.68
C ILE A 111 -9.59 9.87 -9.69
N ILE A 112 -8.47 10.52 -9.92
CA ILE A 112 -7.28 10.47 -9.08
C ILE A 112 -7.13 11.79 -8.32
N THR A 113 -6.71 11.72 -7.06
CA THR A 113 -6.19 12.88 -6.34
C THR A 113 -4.72 12.66 -6.00
N GLU A 114 -3.87 13.66 -6.23
CA GLU A 114 -2.44 13.57 -5.97
C GLU A 114 -1.85 14.92 -5.55
N ILE A 115 -0.84 14.84 -4.69
CA ILE A 115 0.01 15.96 -4.29
C ILE A 115 1.32 15.97 -5.06
N ASP A 116 1.81 14.81 -5.52
CA ASP A 116 3.05 14.70 -6.29
C ASP A 116 2.77 14.98 -7.78
N PRO A 117 3.36 16.04 -8.37
CA PRO A 117 3.13 16.37 -9.77
C PRO A 117 3.61 15.29 -10.75
N ILE A 118 4.59 14.45 -10.38
CA ILE A 118 5.08 13.35 -11.22
C ILE A 118 4.01 12.25 -11.29
N ASN A 119 3.47 11.84 -10.14
CA ASN A 119 2.41 10.83 -10.10
C ASN A 119 1.11 11.36 -10.72
N ALA A 120 0.78 12.64 -10.50
CA ALA A 120 -0.35 13.29 -11.15
C ALA A 120 -0.21 13.29 -12.69
N LEU A 121 0.98 13.63 -13.21
CA LEU A 121 1.25 13.58 -14.65
C LEU A 121 1.14 12.14 -15.18
N GLN A 122 1.65 11.15 -14.45
CA GLN A 122 1.47 9.74 -14.83
C GLN A 122 0.00 9.35 -14.91
N ALA A 123 -0.82 9.72 -13.93
CA ALA A 123 -2.26 9.45 -13.95
C ALA A 123 -2.95 10.08 -15.17
N ALA A 124 -2.63 11.35 -15.46
CA ALA A 124 -3.18 12.06 -16.62
C ALA A 124 -2.78 11.39 -17.95
N MET A 125 -1.53 10.94 -18.07
CA MET A 125 -1.02 10.25 -19.27
C MET A 125 -1.66 8.87 -19.49
N GLU A 126 -2.15 8.22 -18.43
CA GLU A 126 -2.94 6.99 -18.51
C GLU A 126 -4.43 7.25 -18.85
N GLY A 127 -4.83 8.53 -18.97
CA GLY A 127 -6.18 8.95 -19.29
C GLY A 127 -7.12 9.06 -18.09
N TYR A 128 -6.58 9.18 -16.88
CA TYR A 128 -7.36 9.44 -15.68
C TYR A 128 -7.58 10.94 -15.47
N GLU A 129 -8.76 11.31 -15.00
CA GLU A 129 -9.00 12.65 -14.48
C GLU A 129 -8.22 12.83 -13.18
N VAL A 130 -7.53 13.97 -13.05
CA VAL A 130 -6.79 14.32 -11.83
C VAL A 130 -7.34 15.63 -11.28
N THR A 131 -7.90 15.59 -10.08
CA THR A 131 -8.43 16.77 -9.38
C THR A 131 -8.24 16.64 -7.85
N THR A 132 -8.79 17.56 -7.08
CA THR A 132 -8.76 17.58 -5.62
C THR A 132 -9.88 16.73 -5.02
N MET A 133 -9.72 16.31 -3.76
CA MET A 133 -10.79 15.60 -3.05
C MET A 133 -12.02 16.49 -2.81
N ASP A 134 -11.83 17.81 -2.64
CA ASP A 134 -12.94 18.76 -2.46
C ASP A 134 -13.88 18.79 -3.69
N GLU A 135 -13.33 18.59 -4.90
CA GLU A 135 -14.13 18.44 -6.12
C GLU A 135 -14.63 17.00 -6.29
N ALA A 136 -13.74 16.01 -6.22
CA ALA A 136 -14.05 14.61 -6.49
C ALA A 136 -15.09 14.01 -5.53
N CYS A 137 -15.22 14.53 -4.31
CA CYS A 137 -16.19 14.04 -3.32
C CYS A 137 -17.65 14.17 -3.76
N GLN A 138 -17.95 15.13 -4.64
CA GLN A 138 -19.31 15.35 -5.17
C GLN A 138 -19.72 14.28 -6.19
N ASP A 139 -18.75 13.70 -6.90
CA ASP A 139 -19.00 12.78 -8.00
C ASP A 139 -18.79 11.30 -7.65
N GLY A 140 -17.92 10.99 -6.69
CA GLY A 140 -17.56 9.62 -6.37
C GLY A 140 -18.72 8.77 -5.84
N ASN A 141 -18.75 7.52 -6.30
CA ASN A 141 -19.57 6.45 -5.72
C ASN A 141 -18.74 5.51 -4.84
N ILE A 142 -17.45 5.36 -5.16
CA ILE A 142 -16.50 4.53 -4.43
C ILE A 142 -15.28 5.40 -4.15
N PHE A 143 -14.80 5.42 -2.91
CA PHE A 143 -13.65 6.18 -2.46
C PHE A 143 -12.62 5.22 -1.86
N VAL A 144 -11.42 5.21 -2.43
CA VAL A 144 -10.30 4.38 -1.99
C VAL A 144 -9.13 5.27 -1.61
N THR A 145 -8.68 5.16 -0.36
CA THR A 145 -7.53 5.92 0.15
C THR A 145 -6.26 5.07 0.08
N THR A 146 -5.20 5.60 -0.54
CA THR A 146 -3.95 4.88 -0.84
C THR A 146 -2.69 5.67 -0.48
N THR A 147 -2.82 6.77 0.27
CA THR A 147 -1.79 7.82 0.36
C THR A 147 -0.74 7.57 1.44
N GLY A 148 -1.10 6.93 2.55
CA GLY A 148 -0.33 6.88 3.77
C GLY A 148 -0.31 8.19 4.57
N TYR A 149 -1.14 9.18 4.23
CA TYR A 149 -1.26 10.46 4.92
C TYR A 149 -2.56 10.56 5.72
N VAL A 150 -2.56 11.43 6.72
CA VAL A 150 -3.75 11.73 7.52
C VAL A 150 -4.72 12.64 6.75
N ASP A 151 -5.98 12.67 7.17
CA ASP A 151 -6.92 13.72 6.81
C ASP A 151 -7.28 13.79 5.31
N ILE A 152 -7.47 12.63 4.66
CA ILE A 152 -7.83 12.56 3.24
C ILE A 152 -9.35 12.66 3.04
N ASN A 153 -10.13 11.81 3.71
CA ASN A 153 -11.59 11.85 3.70
C ASN A 153 -12.11 12.45 5.01
N LEU A 154 -12.57 13.69 4.95
CA LEU A 154 -12.95 14.50 6.09
C LEU A 154 -14.46 14.74 6.14
N GLY A 155 -14.95 15.24 7.29
CA GLY A 155 -16.37 15.60 7.48
C GLY A 155 -16.99 16.37 6.31
N ARG A 156 -16.33 17.42 5.85
CA ARG A 156 -16.79 18.26 4.73
C ARG A 156 -16.91 17.52 3.39
N HIS A 157 -16.17 16.42 3.21
CA HIS A 157 -16.28 15.58 2.02
C HIS A 157 -17.49 14.66 2.14
N PHE A 158 -17.68 14.02 3.31
CA PHE A 158 -18.82 13.12 3.55
C PHE A 158 -20.18 13.81 3.37
N GLU A 159 -20.29 15.08 3.75
CA GLU A 159 -21.51 15.87 3.58
C GLU A 159 -21.89 16.12 2.11
N GLN A 160 -20.93 15.96 1.19
CA GLN A 160 -21.09 16.19 -0.25
C GLN A 160 -21.16 14.89 -1.06
N MET A 161 -20.85 13.74 -0.44
CA MET A 161 -20.85 12.45 -1.12
C MET A 161 -22.26 12.03 -1.57
N LYS A 162 -22.31 11.28 -2.68
CA LYS A 162 -23.53 10.66 -3.17
C LYS A 162 -24.10 9.69 -2.14
N ASN A 163 -25.43 9.53 -2.15
CA ASN A 163 -26.08 8.55 -1.28
C ASN A 163 -25.55 7.13 -1.54
N ASP A 164 -25.27 6.40 -0.46
CA ASP A 164 -24.63 5.08 -0.45
C ASP A 164 -23.21 5.07 -1.05
N ALA A 165 -22.47 6.19 -0.94
CA ALA A 165 -21.05 6.19 -1.26
C ALA A 165 -20.30 5.16 -0.42
N ILE A 166 -19.49 4.32 -1.08
CA ILE A 166 -18.64 3.33 -0.42
C ILE A 166 -17.28 3.96 -0.16
N VAL A 167 -16.82 3.92 1.08
CA VAL A 167 -15.53 4.50 1.49
C VAL A 167 -14.68 3.43 2.14
N CYS A 168 -13.45 3.27 1.65
CA CYS A 168 -12.49 2.31 2.18
C CYS A 168 -11.04 2.81 2.11
N ASN A 169 -10.19 2.14 2.87
CA ASN A 169 -8.75 2.38 2.96
C ASN A 169 -8.01 1.08 2.65
N ILE A 170 -6.91 1.16 1.91
CA ILE A 170 -6.06 0.01 1.59
C ILE A 170 -4.59 0.26 1.99
N ARG A 171 -4.36 1.21 2.90
CA ARG A 171 -3.08 1.45 3.56
C ARG A 171 -3.12 1.05 5.03
N HIS A 172 -1.92 0.92 5.59
CA HIS A 172 -1.72 0.23 6.86
C HIS A 172 -2.45 0.87 8.05
N PHE A 173 -2.63 2.19 8.04
CA PHE A 173 -3.19 2.94 9.17
C PHE A 173 -4.57 3.49 8.90
N ASP A 174 -5.42 3.51 9.93
CA ASP A 174 -6.81 3.99 9.91
C ASP A 174 -6.93 5.51 10.09
N VAL A 175 -5.99 6.25 9.51
CA VAL A 175 -5.84 7.70 9.69
C VAL A 175 -6.22 8.51 8.44
N GLU A 176 -6.35 7.86 7.29
CA GLU A 176 -6.70 8.55 6.03
C GLU A 176 -8.18 8.99 6.02
N ILE A 177 -9.03 8.30 6.78
CA ILE A 177 -10.48 8.51 6.84
C ILE A 177 -10.83 8.99 8.23
N GLU A 178 -11.58 10.09 8.35
CA GLU A 178 -12.03 10.65 9.61
C GLU A 178 -13.23 9.86 10.19
N VAL A 179 -13.02 8.58 10.52
CA VAL A 179 -14.07 7.66 11.02
C VAL A 179 -14.69 8.18 12.33
N LYS A 180 -13.90 8.89 13.14
CA LYS A 180 -14.37 9.56 14.35
C LYS A 180 -15.47 10.57 14.02
N TRP A 181 -15.31 11.36 12.96
CA TRP A 181 -16.32 12.34 12.55
C TRP A 181 -17.63 11.64 12.18
N LEU A 182 -17.58 10.54 11.43
CA LEU A 182 -18.77 9.74 11.10
C LEU A 182 -19.46 9.23 12.37
N SER A 183 -18.70 8.73 13.34
CA SER A 183 -19.24 8.21 14.60
C SER A 183 -19.88 9.29 15.47
N GLU A 184 -19.37 10.52 15.43
CA GLU A 184 -19.86 11.65 16.23
C GLU A 184 -21.01 12.42 15.55
N ASN A 185 -21.09 12.42 14.22
CA ASN A 185 -22.00 13.29 13.47
C ASN A 185 -23.12 12.57 12.72
N ALA A 186 -23.00 11.25 12.50
CA ALA A 186 -24.09 10.46 11.92
C ALA A 186 -25.30 10.40 12.88
N ILE A 187 -26.50 10.42 12.32
CA ILE A 187 -27.74 10.26 13.09
C ILE A 187 -28.01 8.80 13.45
N GLU A 188 -27.51 7.87 12.64
CA GLU A 188 -27.63 6.44 12.84
C GLU A 188 -26.41 5.72 12.29
N LYS A 189 -25.96 4.68 13.00
CA LYS A 189 -24.98 3.71 12.51
C LYS A 189 -25.63 2.33 12.53
N VAL A 190 -25.76 1.71 11.36
CA VAL A 190 -26.25 0.34 11.20
C VAL A 190 -25.09 -0.56 10.83
N ASN A 191 -24.77 -1.54 11.68
CA ASN A 191 -23.86 -2.61 11.29
C ASN A 191 -24.61 -3.58 10.36
N ILE A 192 -24.17 -3.69 9.11
CA ILE A 192 -24.81 -4.55 8.10
C ILE A 192 -24.35 -6.00 8.27
N LYS A 193 -23.05 -6.18 8.44
CA LYS A 193 -22.36 -7.44 8.73
C LYS A 193 -20.97 -7.13 9.29
N PRO A 194 -20.16 -8.14 9.68
CA PRO A 194 -18.80 -7.89 10.13
C PRO A 194 -18.04 -7.01 9.13
N GLN A 195 -17.42 -5.95 9.65
CA GLN A 195 -16.59 -5.00 8.88
C GLN A 195 -17.33 -4.17 7.83
N VAL A 196 -18.67 -4.11 7.86
CA VAL A 196 -19.47 -3.26 6.98
C VAL A 196 -20.48 -2.46 7.82
N ASP A 197 -20.26 -1.16 7.90
CA ASP A 197 -21.12 -0.23 8.62
C ASP A 197 -21.74 0.78 7.65
N CYS A 198 -23.03 1.07 7.83
CA CYS A 198 -23.75 2.12 7.11
C CYS A 198 -24.08 3.27 8.07
N TYR A 199 -23.59 4.46 7.76
CA TYR A 199 -23.82 5.68 8.53
C TYR A 199 -24.84 6.54 7.80
N GLN A 200 -25.94 6.88 8.47
CA GLN A 200 -26.88 7.88 7.97
C GLN A 200 -26.48 9.26 8.50
N LEU A 201 -26.32 10.24 7.60
CA LEU A 201 -25.95 11.61 7.94
C LEU A 201 -27.19 12.50 8.12
N LYS A 202 -26.99 13.67 8.73
CA LYS A 202 -28.07 14.67 8.96
C LYS A 202 -28.72 15.18 7.66
N ASN A 203 -27.98 15.18 6.55
CA ASN A 203 -28.49 15.54 5.22
C ASN A 203 -29.34 14.43 4.57
N GLY A 204 -29.53 13.29 5.24
CA GLY A 204 -30.28 12.14 4.75
C GLY A 204 -29.49 11.16 3.88
N CYS A 205 -28.27 11.51 3.46
CA CYS A 205 -27.40 10.62 2.71
C CYS A 205 -26.79 9.55 3.60
N ARG A 206 -26.48 8.40 3.00
CA ARG A 206 -25.83 7.27 3.67
C ARG A 206 -24.40 7.08 3.16
N ILE A 207 -23.50 6.70 4.06
CA ILE A 207 -22.10 6.34 3.77
C ILE A 207 -21.88 4.89 4.19
N ILE A 208 -21.38 4.07 3.29
CA ILE A 208 -21.00 2.68 3.58
C ILE A 208 -19.49 2.67 3.85
N LEU A 209 -19.10 2.47 5.10
CA LEU A 209 -17.71 2.39 5.51
C LEU A 209 -17.28 0.92 5.62
N LEU A 210 -16.16 0.59 4.98
CA LEU A 210 -15.58 -0.75 5.01
C LEU A 210 -14.44 -0.84 6.04
N ALA A 211 -14.38 -1.97 6.75
CA ALA A 211 -13.34 -2.33 7.71
C ALA A 211 -13.06 -1.27 8.78
N GLU A 212 -14.05 -0.46 9.16
CA GLU A 212 -13.89 0.67 10.10
C GLU A 212 -12.78 1.66 9.67
N GLY A 213 -12.50 1.77 8.37
CA GLY A 213 -11.41 2.61 7.84
C GLY A 213 -10.02 1.98 7.90
N ARG A 214 -9.89 0.71 8.30
CA ARG A 214 -8.65 -0.08 8.21
C ARG A 214 -8.50 -0.72 6.82
N LEU A 215 -7.42 -1.48 6.64
CA LEU A 215 -7.09 -2.23 5.41
C LEU A 215 -8.27 -3.07 4.90
N VAL A 216 -8.92 -2.64 3.82
CA VAL A 216 -10.11 -3.27 3.25
C VAL A 216 -9.84 -4.65 2.66
N ASN A 217 -8.68 -4.84 2.01
CA ASN A 217 -8.32 -6.09 1.37
C ASN A 217 -8.06 -7.23 2.39
N LEU A 218 -7.62 -6.89 3.61
CA LEU A 218 -7.45 -7.84 4.72
C LEU A 218 -8.67 -7.91 5.64
N GLY A 219 -9.36 -6.78 5.85
CA GLY A 219 -10.51 -6.70 6.75
C GLY A 219 -11.79 -7.25 6.13
N CYS A 220 -11.93 -7.16 4.80
CA CYS A 220 -13.12 -7.61 4.07
C CYS A 220 -12.84 -8.75 3.08
N ALA A 221 -11.58 -9.18 2.93
CA ALA A 221 -11.18 -10.29 2.08
C ALA A 221 -9.95 -11.00 2.68
N MET A 222 -9.17 -11.70 1.85
CA MET A 222 -8.07 -12.57 2.28
C MET A 222 -6.67 -11.96 2.05
N GLY A 223 -6.60 -10.68 1.71
CA GLY A 223 -5.35 -10.00 1.36
C GLY A 223 -4.85 -10.35 -0.04
N HIS A 224 -3.53 -10.22 -0.24
CA HIS A 224 -2.90 -10.48 -1.53
C HIS A 224 -2.85 -11.97 -1.85
N PRO A 225 -2.96 -12.36 -3.13
CA PRO A 225 -2.79 -13.75 -3.55
C PRO A 225 -1.42 -14.32 -3.15
N SER A 226 -1.38 -15.63 -2.88
CA SER A 226 -0.19 -16.33 -2.39
C SER A 226 1.03 -16.18 -3.30
N PHE A 227 0.84 -16.14 -4.63
CA PHE A 227 1.94 -15.97 -5.57
C PHE A 227 2.66 -14.64 -5.39
N VAL A 228 1.93 -13.54 -5.22
CA VAL A 228 2.51 -12.21 -4.97
C VAL A 228 3.19 -12.19 -3.59
N MET A 229 2.55 -12.75 -2.56
CA MET A 229 3.14 -12.83 -1.23
C MET A 229 4.42 -13.69 -1.17
N SER A 230 4.55 -14.69 -2.06
CA SER A 230 5.77 -15.49 -2.18
C SER A 230 7.00 -14.63 -2.52
N HIS A 231 6.83 -13.57 -3.31
CA HIS A 231 7.92 -12.64 -3.63
C HIS A 231 8.35 -11.85 -2.39
N SER A 232 7.40 -11.25 -1.68
CA SER A 232 7.65 -10.49 -0.45
C SER A 232 8.29 -11.36 0.64
N PHE A 233 7.75 -12.55 0.87
CA PHE A 233 8.25 -13.45 1.91
C PHE A 233 9.59 -14.11 1.55
N THR A 234 9.87 -14.31 0.27
CA THR A 234 11.23 -14.74 -0.16
C THR A 234 12.25 -13.65 0.16
N ASN A 235 11.94 -12.37 -0.09
CA ASN A 235 12.81 -11.27 0.32
C ASN A 235 12.99 -11.23 1.84
N GLN A 236 11.93 -11.43 2.64
CA GLN A 236 12.02 -11.49 4.10
C GLN A 236 12.95 -12.60 4.57
N VAL A 237 12.82 -13.81 4.02
CA VAL A 237 13.70 -14.94 4.37
C VAL A 237 15.16 -14.62 4.03
N LEU A 238 15.41 -14.04 2.86
CA LEU A 238 16.77 -13.68 2.44
C LEU A 238 17.36 -12.56 3.30
N ALA A 239 16.56 -11.57 3.69
CA ALA A 239 16.97 -10.53 4.63
C ALA A 239 17.29 -11.09 6.02
N GLN A 240 16.47 -12.01 6.53
CA GLN A 240 16.72 -12.70 7.80
C GLN A 240 18.00 -13.53 7.75
N ILE A 241 18.25 -14.27 6.66
CA ILE A 241 19.49 -15.01 6.46
C ILE A 241 20.70 -14.07 6.43
N GLU A 242 20.63 -12.97 5.68
CA GLU A 242 21.72 -11.99 5.60
C GLU A 242 22.06 -11.38 6.97
N LEU A 243 21.06 -10.92 7.71
CA LEU A 243 21.25 -10.33 9.03
C LEU A 243 21.81 -11.33 10.05
N TRP A 244 21.34 -12.58 10.01
CA TRP A 244 21.73 -13.61 10.97
C TRP A 244 23.11 -14.23 10.69
N THR A 245 23.43 -14.47 9.41
CA THR A 245 24.65 -15.20 9.02
C THR A 245 25.82 -14.27 8.68
N HIS A 246 25.55 -13.00 8.39
CA HIS A 246 26.57 -12.01 8.05
C HIS A 246 26.43 -10.69 8.86
N PRO A 247 26.38 -10.74 10.21
CA PRO A 247 26.18 -9.55 11.04
C PRO A 247 27.24 -8.46 10.79
N ASP A 248 28.48 -8.86 10.50
CA ASP A 248 29.59 -7.93 10.26
C ASP A 248 29.43 -7.06 9.00
N LYS A 249 28.54 -7.44 8.07
CA LYS A 249 28.25 -6.64 6.86
C LYS A 249 27.35 -5.43 7.16
N TYR A 250 26.54 -5.49 8.21
CA TYR A 250 25.46 -4.53 8.44
C TYR A 250 25.70 -3.75 9.74
N SER A 251 26.23 -2.54 9.59
CA SER A 251 26.30 -1.58 10.71
C SER A 251 24.89 -1.06 11.08
N VAL A 252 24.73 -0.48 12.27
CA VAL A 252 23.45 0.13 12.66
C VAL A 252 23.03 1.19 11.64
N GLY A 253 21.88 0.98 11.02
CA GLY A 253 21.37 1.77 9.92
C GLY A 253 20.33 1.00 9.11
N VAL A 254 19.79 1.64 8.07
CA VAL A 254 18.81 1.03 7.16
C VAL A 254 19.50 0.69 5.84
N HIS A 255 19.51 -0.58 5.48
CA HIS A 255 20.20 -1.15 4.32
C HIS A 255 19.22 -1.72 3.31
N PHE A 256 19.66 -1.91 2.07
CA PHE A 256 18.90 -2.60 1.02
C PHE A 256 19.43 -4.01 0.81
N LEU A 257 18.55 -4.90 0.35
CA LEU A 257 19.01 -6.17 -0.20
C LEU A 257 19.86 -5.92 -1.45
N PRO A 258 20.97 -6.67 -1.65
CA PRO A 258 21.75 -6.54 -2.88
C PRO A 258 20.89 -6.84 -4.11
N LYS A 259 21.06 -6.08 -5.20
CA LYS A 259 20.29 -6.26 -6.43
C LYS A 259 20.28 -7.71 -6.94
N LYS A 260 21.42 -8.41 -6.83
CA LYS A 260 21.53 -9.81 -7.24
C LYS A 260 20.60 -10.75 -6.46
N VAL A 261 20.33 -10.43 -5.19
CA VAL A 261 19.38 -11.18 -4.36
C VAL A 261 17.95 -10.93 -4.84
N ASP A 262 17.61 -9.69 -5.13
CA ASP A 262 16.30 -9.29 -5.68
C ASP A 262 16.04 -9.93 -7.07
N GLU A 263 17.05 -9.95 -7.94
CA GLU A 263 17.01 -10.66 -9.23
C GLU A 263 16.81 -12.18 -9.05
N ALA A 264 17.47 -12.79 -8.06
CA ALA A 264 17.28 -14.21 -7.74
C ALA A 264 15.86 -14.51 -7.23
N VAL A 265 15.21 -13.58 -6.53
CA VAL A 265 13.78 -13.72 -6.17
C VAL A 265 12.94 -13.77 -7.43
N ALA A 266 13.16 -12.86 -8.39
CA ALA A 266 12.42 -12.87 -9.64
C ALA A 266 12.64 -14.18 -10.41
N GLU A 267 13.90 -14.61 -10.56
CA GLU A 267 14.27 -15.85 -11.25
C GLU A 267 13.57 -17.08 -10.63
N ALA A 268 13.51 -17.17 -9.30
CA ALA A 268 12.85 -18.26 -8.60
C ALA A 268 11.34 -18.37 -8.89
N HIS A 269 10.70 -17.28 -9.35
CA HIS A 269 9.26 -17.22 -9.65
C HIS A 269 8.96 -17.26 -11.16
N LEU A 270 9.98 -17.30 -12.01
CA LEU A 270 9.79 -17.58 -13.44
C LEU A 270 9.42 -19.04 -13.59
N VAL A 271 8.12 -19.31 -13.79
CA VAL A 271 7.60 -20.67 -13.99
C VAL A 271 8.35 -21.32 -15.15
N THR A 272 9.08 -22.39 -14.84
CA THR A 272 9.79 -23.21 -15.81
C THR A 272 8.82 -23.71 -16.88
N GLY A 273 8.83 -23.09 -18.06
CA GLY A 273 8.04 -23.51 -19.22
C GLY A 273 7.62 -22.40 -20.19
N SER A 274 7.41 -21.15 -19.73
CA SER A 274 6.81 -20.10 -20.57
C SER A 274 7.58 -18.78 -20.62
N LEU A 275 8.52 -18.55 -19.70
CA LEU A 275 9.28 -17.31 -19.59
C LEU A 275 10.74 -17.64 -19.29
N VAL A 276 11.56 -17.70 -20.34
CA VAL A 276 13.02 -17.82 -20.22
C VAL A 276 13.62 -16.44 -20.49
N PRO A 277 14.31 -15.81 -19.52
CA PRO A 277 15.04 -14.57 -19.77
C PRO A 277 16.02 -14.81 -20.92
N GLN A 278 16.06 -13.91 -21.90
CA GLN A 278 17.07 -13.99 -22.94
C GLN A 278 18.44 -13.69 -22.30
N PRO A 279 19.40 -14.62 -22.34
CA PRO A 279 20.72 -14.35 -21.79
C PRO A 279 21.39 -13.23 -22.59
N MET A 280 22.13 -12.38 -21.89
CA MET A 280 22.96 -11.37 -22.54
C MET A 280 24.10 -12.07 -23.28
N THR A 281 24.36 -11.68 -24.52
CA THR A 281 25.56 -12.15 -25.25
C THR A 281 26.79 -11.42 -24.74
N ASP A 282 27.96 -12.04 -24.85
CA ASP A 282 29.25 -11.42 -24.46
C ASP A 282 29.46 -10.06 -25.14
N GLU A 283 29.01 -9.92 -26.40
CA GLU A 283 29.02 -8.64 -27.12
C GLU A 283 28.14 -7.60 -26.45
N ASN A 284 26.90 -7.95 -26.07
CA ASN A 284 25.97 -7.02 -25.43
C ASN A 284 26.42 -6.60 -24.03
N GLU A 285 27.08 -7.48 -23.27
CA GLU A 285 27.72 -7.10 -22.00
C GLU A 285 28.84 -6.07 -22.21
N LEU A 286 29.62 -6.23 -23.27
CA LEU A 286 30.69 -5.28 -23.64
C LEU A 286 30.10 -3.92 -24.03
N TYR A 287 29.06 -3.93 -24.89
CA TYR A 287 28.34 -2.74 -25.32
C TYR A 287 27.70 -1.97 -24.16
N GLN A 288 27.17 -2.67 -23.15
CA GLN A 288 26.59 -2.05 -21.94
C GLN A 288 27.66 -1.42 -21.05
N LYS A 289 28.83 -2.07 -20.90
CA LYS A 289 29.97 -1.52 -20.14
C LYS A 289 30.57 -0.27 -20.79
N GLU A 290 30.40 -0.09 -22.10
CA GLU A 290 30.82 1.10 -22.84
C GLU A 290 29.89 2.32 -22.67
N GLY A 291 28.87 2.24 -21.81
CA GLY A 291 28.07 3.40 -21.39
C GLY A 291 27.09 3.93 -22.44
N ARG A 292 26.86 3.19 -23.53
CA ARG A 292 25.78 3.46 -24.48
C ARG A 292 24.49 2.79 -23.99
N ASN A 293 23.96 3.26 -22.86
CA ASN A 293 22.71 2.73 -22.33
C ASN A 293 21.50 3.43 -22.98
N PHE A 294 20.49 2.64 -23.29
CA PHE A 294 19.09 3.08 -23.37
C PHE A 294 18.58 3.43 -21.98
#